data_AF-A0A537FGM0-F1
#
_entry.id   AF-A0A537FGM0-F1
#
_cell.length_a   1.000
_cell.length_b   1.000
_cell.length_c   1.000
_cell.angle_alpha   90.00
_cell.angle_beta   90.00
_cell.angle_gamma   90.00
#
_symmetry.space_group_name_H-M   'P 1'
#
loop_
_entity.id
_entity.type
_entity.pdbx_description
1 polymer ?
#
loop_
_entity_poly.entity_id
_entity_poly.type
_entity_poly.pdbx_seq_one_letter_code
_entity_poly.pdbx_strand_id
1 'polypeptide(L)'
;MISIVARNRAKSKYTVTLGSGASSQKGRPSENRSFRIDHDTIDQLNDISEKERVSVNVLANKALRRYVEYDVPGEKFGLVTISKALLKTLFALMTEEQARELGRKSGREAGPGFVTFWYKKFDLENTIKTIGKVTSEYGRNFSFDSSFDGKTHVLVMRHESGKNASAYYAESTRAIFALLGLDCRIEENEDQVTAYVDALPSSSLLPPLKPSTTIPKLPGLTGPQITKQNPTS
;
A
#
# COMPACT_ATOMS: atom_id res chain seq x y z
N MET A 1 -51.61 38.77 6.39
CA MET A 1 -50.78 39.46 7.38
C MET A 1 -50.78 38.62 8.66
N ILE A 2 -49.59 38.22 9.15
CA ILE A 2 -49.14 38.15 10.57
C ILE A 2 -50.16 37.61 11.61
N SER A 3 -49.88 36.72 12.56
CA SER A 3 -48.77 35.83 12.95
C SER A 3 -49.23 35.09 14.23
N ILE A 4 -48.91 33.81 14.33
CA ILE A 4 -48.38 33.05 15.51
C ILE A 4 -48.94 33.36 16.92
N VAL A 5 -49.34 32.31 17.67
CA VAL A 5 -48.71 31.84 18.93
C VAL A 5 -49.34 30.49 19.37
N ALA A 6 -48.53 29.44 19.54
CA ALA A 6 -48.36 28.73 20.83
C ALA A 6 -47.42 27.49 20.76
N ARG A 7 -46.26 27.63 21.43
CA ARG A 7 -45.58 26.71 22.42
C ARG A 7 -45.23 25.27 21.94
N ASN A 8 -44.11 24.62 22.31
CA ASN A 8 -43.40 24.64 23.60
C ASN A 8 -42.05 23.87 23.55
N ARG A 9 -41.07 24.36 24.34
CA ARG A 9 -40.03 23.69 25.17
C ARG A 9 -39.00 22.67 24.63
N ALA A 10 -37.75 23.18 24.55
CA ALA A 10 -36.57 22.88 25.41
C ALA A 10 -35.79 21.55 25.32
N LYS A 11 -34.45 21.70 25.18
CA LYS A 11 -33.29 21.01 25.81
C LYS A 11 -32.10 21.03 24.81
N SER A 12 -30.83 21.12 25.13
CA SER A 12 -30.02 21.51 26.30
C SER A 12 -28.61 21.73 25.71
N LYS A 13 -27.92 22.79 26.13
CA LYS A 13 -26.54 23.07 25.73
C LYS A 13 -25.59 22.10 26.45
N TYR A 14 -24.69 21.47 25.72
CA TYR A 14 -23.41 21.01 26.27
C TYR A 14 -22.29 21.41 25.33
N THR A 15 -21.50 22.37 25.78
CA THR A 15 -20.16 22.70 25.27
C THR A 15 -19.17 21.85 26.06
N VAL A 16 -18.29 21.12 25.38
CA VAL A 16 -17.09 20.52 25.99
C VAL A 16 -15.88 20.96 25.15
N THR A 17 -14.93 21.62 25.82
CA THR A 17 -13.68 22.12 25.26
C THR A 17 -12.53 21.17 25.60
N LEU A 18 -11.85 20.70 24.53
CA LEU A 18 -10.47 20.22 24.35
C LEU A 18 -9.70 19.47 25.48
N GLY A 19 -9.19 18.29 25.11
CA GLY A 19 -8.00 17.64 25.66
C GLY A 19 -7.11 17.14 24.50
N SER A 20 -5.81 17.43 24.60
CA SER A 20 -4.76 17.40 23.57
C SER A 20 -4.31 16.01 23.06
N GLY A 21 -3.92 15.95 21.78
CA GLY A 21 -2.87 15.02 21.31
C GLY A 21 -3.19 14.15 20.10
N ALA A 22 -3.34 14.73 18.91
CA ALA A 22 -3.06 14.05 17.64
C ALA A 22 -2.83 15.10 16.55
N SER A 23 -1.70 15.00 15.86
CA SER A 23 -1.31 15.88 14.75
C SER A 23 -2.46 16.07 13.75
N SER A 24 -2.91 17.31 13.62
CA SER A 24 -3.92 17.70 12.64
C SER A 24 -3.34 17.55 11.24
N GLN A 25 -3.66 16.45 10.55
CA GLN A 25 -3.58 16.43 9.09
C GLN A 25 -4.67 17.38 8.58
N LYS A 26 -4.25 18.45 7.90
CA LYS A 26 -5.12 19.39 7.18
C LYS A 26 -6.18 18.61 6.40
N GLY A 27 -7.45 18.83 6.72
CA GLY A 27 -8.56 17.98 6.28
C GLY A 27 -8.62 17.83 4.77
N ARG A 28 -8.47 16.59 4.28
CA ARG A 28 -8.79 16.28 2.88
C ARG A 28 -10.25 16.69 2.61
N PRO A 29 -10.57 17.23 1.42
CA PRO A 29 -11.96 17.48 1.04
C PRO A 29 -12.79 16.22 1.27
N SER A 30 -13.93 16.36 1.93
CA SER A 30 -14.81 15.25 2.27
C SER A 30 -16.22 15.55 1.79
N GLU A 31 -16.88 14.55 1.21
CA GLU A 31 -18.29 14.62 0.86
C GLU A 31 -19.11 13.73 1.79
N ASN A 32 -20.30 14.19 2.16
CA ASN A 32 -21.23 13.37 2.94
C ASN A 32 -21.99 12.42 2.00
N ARG A 33 -22.09 11.14 2.38
CA ARG A 33 -22.86 10.10 1.72
C ARG A 33 -23.48 9.21 2.80
N SER A 34 -24.78 8.92 2.67
CA SER A 34 -25.50 8.06 3.60
C SER A 34 -25.62 6.65 3.04
N PHE A 35 -25.25 5.64 3.83
CA PHE A 35 -25.37 4.23 3.49
C PHE A 35 -26.19 3.51 4.56
N ARG A 36 -26.90 2.45 4.16
CA ARG A 36 -27.43 1.46 5.11
C ARG A 36 -26.35 0.41 5.33
N ILE A 37 -26.10 0.06 6.58
CA ILE A 37 -25.12 -0.94 7.00
C ILE A 37 -25.88 -1.98 7.81
N ASP A 38 -25.58 -3.25 7.59
CA ASP A 38 -26.20 -4.34 8.34
C ASP A 38 -25.87 -4.24 9.82
N HIS A 39 -26.83 -4.65 10.66
CA HIS A 39 -26.76 -4.42 12.11
C HIS A 39 -25.55 -5.11 12.76
N ASP A 40 -25.26 -6.34 12.35
CA ASP A 40 -24.11 -7.11 12.81
C ASP A 40 -22.76 -6.47 12.44
N THR A 41 -22.70 -5.83 11.27
CA THR A 41 -21.50 -5.14 10.79
C THR A 41 -21.26 -3.84 11.57
N ILE A 42 -22.32 -3.08 11.86
CA ILE A 42 -22.17 -1.85 12.65
C ILE A 42 -21.78 -2.16 14.10
N ASP A 43 -22.28 -3.24 14.69
CA ASP A 43 -21.91 -3.68 16.04
C ASP A 43 -20.42 -4.05 16.11
N GLN A 44 -19.92 -4.82 15.14
CA GLN A 44 -18.48 -5.12 15.05
C GLN A 44 -17.62 -3.87 14.84
N LEU A 45 -18.09 -2.90 14.05
CA LEU A 45 -17.37 -1.63 13.87
C LEU A 45 -17.33 -0.81 15.15
N ASN A 46 -18.39 -0.83 15.97
CA ASN A 46 -18.41 -0.17 17.28
C ASN A 46 -17.38 -0.82 18.22
N ASP A 47 -17.34 -2.15 18.30
CA ASP A 47 -16.36 -2.88 19.11
C ASP A 47 -14.91 -2.54 18.72
N ILE A 48 -14.63 -2.47 17.41
CA ILE A 48 -13.30 -2.10 16.91
C ILE A 48 -13.01 -0.63 17.22
N SER A 49 -13.99 0.26 17.05
CA SER A 49 -13.89 1.69 17.36
C SER A 49 -13.51 1.94 18.82
N GLU A 50 -14.14 1.20 19.74
CA GLU A 50 -13.83 1.28 21.17
C GLU A 50 -12.42 0.77 21.49
N LYS A 51 -12.05 -0.40 20.94
CA LYS A 51 -10.71 -1.01 21.15
C LYS A 51 -9.59 -0.14 20.59
N GLU A 52 -9.75 0.38 19.38
CA GLU A 52 -8.76 1.22 18.69
C GLU A 52 -8.82 2.69 19.13
N ARG A 53 -9.84 3.10 19.92
CA ARG A 53 -10.09 4.48 20.35
C ARG A 53 -10.19 5.47 19.18
N VAL A 54 -10.84 5.04 18.09
CA VAL A 54 -11.11 5.86 16.90
C VAL A 54 -12.58 5.79 16.55
N SER A 55 -13.15 6.82 15.93
CA SER A 55 -14.58 6.76 15.57
C SER A 55 -14.86 5.75 14.46
N VAL A 56 -16.09 5.24 14.41
CA VAL A 56 -16.59 4.40 13.31
C VAL A 56 -16.37 5.07 11.94
N ASN A 57 -16.51 6.39 11.86
CA ASN A 57 -16.24 7.11 10.62
C ASN A 57 -14.77 7.01 10.16
N VAL A 58 -13.81 7.01 11.09
CA VAL A 58 -12.39 6.80 10.77
C VAL A 58 -12.17 5.38 10.23
N LEU A 59 -12.77 4.37 10.85
CA LEU A 59 -12.70 2.98 10.40
C LEU A 59 -13.33 2.81 9.01
N ALA A 60 -14.53 3.36 8.80
CA ALA A 60 -15.22 3.32 7.53
C ALA A 60 -14.40 3.97 6.41
N ASN A 61 -13.84 5.16 6.66
CA ASN A 61 -12.98 5.84 5.68
C ASN A 61 -11.69 5.05 5.39
N LYS A 62 -11.09 4.41 6.41
CA LYS A 62 -9.91 3.57 6.23
C LYS A 62 -10.22 2.34 5.38
N ALA A 63 -11.35 1.68 5.64
CA ALA A 63 -11.81 0.51 4.88
C ALA A 63 -12.15 0.87 3.42
N LEU A 64 -12.97 1.91 3.20
CA LEU A 64 -13.34 2.36 1.86
C LEU A 64 -12.11 2.80 1.05
N ARG A 65 -11.15 3.48 1.69
CA ARG A 65 -9.89 3.86 1.04
C ARG A 65 -9.08 2.63 0.63
N ARG A 66 -8.91 1.67 1.53
CA ARG A 66 -8.23 0.40 1.21
C ARG A 66 -8.92 -0.31 0.05
N TYR A 67 -10.25 -0.35 0.04
CA TYR A 67 -11.00 -1.01 -1.01
C TYR A 67 -10.70 -0.45 -2.40
N VAL A 68 -10.67 0.88 -2.53
CA VAL A 68 -10.41 1.55 -3.82
C VAL A 68 -8.91 1.60 -4.18
N GLU A 69 -8.02 1.75 -3.19
CA GLU A 69 -6.57 1.91 -3.43
C GLU A 69 -5.82 0.57 -3.51
N TYR A 70 -6.37 -0.51 -2.94
CA TYR A 70 -5.69 -1.81 -2.84
C TYR A 70 -6.54 -3.00 -3.25
N ASP A 71 -7.74 -3.20 -2.70
CA ASP A 71 -8.47 -4.45 -2.94
C ASP A 71 -8.89 -4.57 -4.41
N VAL A 72 -9.55 -3.54 -4.98
CA VAL A 72 -9.96 -3.53 -6.40
C VAL A 72 -8.78 -3.59 -7.38
N PRO A 73 -7.69 -2.81 -7.22
CA PRO A 73 -6.50 -2.97 -8.06
C PRO A 73 -5.80 -4.31 -7.86
N GLY A 74 -5.76 -4.82 -6.63
CA GLY A 74 -5.13 -6.09 -6.24
C GLY A 74 -5.77 -7.28 -6.93
N GLU A 75 -7.10 -7.35 -6.95
CA GLU A 75 -7.84 -8.36 -7.69
C GLU A 75 -7.50 -8.34 -9.19
N LYS A 76 -7.46 -7.14 -9.79
CA LYS A 76 -7.10 -6.98 -11.21
C LYS A 76 -5.66 -7.36 -11.52
N PHE A 77 -4.75 -7.14 -10.57
CA PHE A 77 -3.35 -7.52 -10.70
C PHE A 77 -3.13 -9.03 -10.50
N GLY A 78 -4.07 -9.72 -9.82
CA GLY A 78 -3.94 -11.14 -9.47
C GLY A 78 -3.27 -11.38 -8.12
N LEU A 79 -3.37 -10.43 -7.18
CA LEU A 79 -2.89 -10.63 -5.81
C LEU A 79 -3.79 -11.61 -5.06
N VAL A 80 -3.18 -12.47 -4.25
CA VAL A 80 -3.87 -13.40 -3.37
C VAL A 80 -3.44 -13.17 -1.92
N THR A 81 -4.36 -13.41 -0.99
CA THR A 81 -4.05 -13.35 0.45
C THR A 81 -3.59 -14.72 0.93
N ILE A 82 -2.46 -14.76 1.62
CA ILE A 82 -1.94 -15.97 2.28
C ILE A 82 -1.59 -15.66 3.74
N SER A 83 -1.60 -16.69 4.59
CA SER A 83 -1.24 -16.53 6.00
C SER A 83 0.27 -16.28 6.16
N LYS A 84 0.64 -15.53 7.19
CA LYS A 84 2.06 -15.27 7.52
C LYS A 84 2.82 -16.57 7.78
N ALA A 85 2.18 -17.52 8.44
CA ALA A 85 2.72 -18.86 8.67
C ALA A 85 3.02 -19.59 7.36
N LEU A 86 2.10 -19.58 6.39
CA LEU A 86 2.32 -20.18 5.08
C LEU A 86 3.48 -19.51 4.35
N LEU A 87 3.52 -18.16 4.32
CA LEU A 87 4.61 -17.41 3.69
C LEU A 87 5.98 -17.78 4.29
N LYS A 88 6.09 -17.84 5.63
CA LYS A 88 7.31 -18.25 6.32
C LYS A 88 7.72 -19.67 5.94
N THR A 89 6.78 -20.61 5.89
CA THR A 89 7.03 -21.98 5.45
C THR A 89 7.54 -22.02 4.01
N LEU A 90 6.92 -21.27 3.09
CA LEU A 90 7.35 -21.24 1.68
C LEU A 90 8.81 -20.75 1.54
N PHE A 91 9.21 -19.73 2.30
CA PHE A 91 10.62 -19.29 2.30
C PHE A 91 11.56 -20.30 2.96
N ALA A 92 11.12 -20.97 4.02
CA ALA A 92 11.93 -22.00 4.69
C ALA A 92 12.19 -23.24 3.82
N LEU A 93 11.32 -23.52 2.85
CA LEU A 93 11.49 -24.61 1.88
C LEU A 93 12.52 -24.30 0.79
N MET A 94 12.89 -23.03 0.59
CA MET A 94 13.90 -22.63 -0.38
C MET A 94 15.30 -22.71 0.23
N THR A 95 16.31 -22.94 -0.60
CA THR A 95 17.67 -22.56 -0.23
C THR A 95 17.80 -21.03 -0.24
N GLU A 96 18.78 -20.49 0.48
CA GLU A 96 19.03 -19.05 0.46
C GLU A 96 19.25 -18.53 -0.98
N GLU A 97 20.02 -19.26 -1.81
CA GLU A 97 20.28 -18.87 -3.19
C GLU A 97 19.01 -18.91 -4.07
N GLN A 98 18.12 -19.88 -3.87
CA GLN A 98 16.82 -19.90 -4.56
C GLN A 98 15.98 -18.67 -4.19
N ALA A 99 15.99 -18.28 -2.92
CA ALA A 99 15.29 -17.08 -2.47
C ALA A 99 15.92 -15.80 -3.04
N ARG A 100 17.25 -15.73 -3.11
CA ARG A 100 17.98 -14.62 -3.76
C ARG A 100 17.64 -14.51 -5.24
N GLU A 101 17.67 -15.62 -5.98
CA GLU A 101 17.34 -15.61 -7.41
C GLU A 101 15.88 -15.22 -7.65
N LEU A 102 14.96 -15.73 -6.84
CA LEU A 102 13.56 -15.31 -6.88
C LEU A 102 13.42 -13.81 -6.59
N GLY A 103 14.18 -13.28 -5.63
CA GLY A 103 14.23 -11.86 -5.30
C GLY A 103 14.69 -11.03 -6.49
N ARG A 104 15.84 -11.37 -7.07
CA ARG A 104 16.38 -10.71 -8.27
C ARG A 104 15.39 -10.72 -9.43
N LYS A 105 14.76 -11.87 -9.68
CA LYS A 105 13.74 -12.02 -10.73
C LYS A 105 12.52 -11.13 -10.46
N SER A 106 11.97 -11.19 -9.25
CA SER A 106 10.84 -10.36 -8.84
C SER A 106 11.13 -8.87 -8.99
N GLY A 107 12.28 -8.41 -8.49
CA GLY A 107 12.66 -7.00 -8.57
C GLY A 107 12.89 -6.51 -10.00
N ARG A 108 13.50 -7.33 -10.88
CA ARG A 108 13.78 -6.96 -12.27
C ARG A 108 12.57 -7.06 -13.20
N GLU A 109 11.84 -8.17 -13.11
CA GLU A 109 10.82 -8.53 -14.11
C GLU A 109 9.42 -8.08 -13.69
N ALA A 110 9.06 -8.26 -12.43
CA ALA A 110 7.72 -7.94 -11.92
C ALA A 110 7.67 -6.52 -11.30
N GLY A 111 8.75 -6.07 -10.68
CA GLY A 111 8.84 -4.82 -9.93
C GLY A 111 8.35 -3.58 -10.70
N PRO A 112 8.93 -3.26 -11.88
CA PRO A 112 8.52 -2.09 -12.66
C PRO A 112 7.06 -2.14 -13.10
N GLY A 113 6.58 -3.32 -13.48
CA GLY A 113 5.18 -3.55 -13.84
C GLY A 113 4.24 -3.32 -12.64
N PHE A 114 4.63 -3.77 -11.45
CA PHE A 114 3.89 -3.58 -10.22
C PHE A 114 3.79 -2.08 -9.84
N VAL A 115 4.91 -1.35 -9.87
CA VAL A 115 4.93 0.09 -9.58
C VAL A 115 4.09 0.86 -10.61
N THR A 116 4.26 0.57 -11.89
CA THR A 116 3.54 1.25 -12.98
C THR A 116 2.04 0.92 -12.95
N PHE A 117 1.65 -0.27 -12.52
CA PHE A 117 0.23 -0.60 -12.41
C PHE A 117 -0.49 0.31 -11.41
N TRP A 118 0.09 0.50 -10.21
CA TRP A 118 -0.48 1.36 -9.16
C TRP A 118 -0.31 2.86 -9.44
N TYR A 119 0.89 3.30 -9.81
CA TYR A 119 1.23 4.72 -9.87
C TYR A 119 1.53 5.26 -11.28
N LYS A 120 1.36 4.45 -12.32
CA LYS A 120 1.47 4.81 -13.75
C LYS A 120 2.86 5.23 -14.22
N LYS A 121 3.82 5.39 -13.30
CA LYS A 121 5.20 5.78 -13.59
C LYS A 121 6.16 5.00 -12.71
N PHE A 122 7.23 4.51 -13.31
CA PHE A 122 8.34 3.87 -12.61
C PHE A 122 9.45 4.91 -12.35
N ASP A 123 9.55 5.38 -11.11
CA ASP A 123 10.59 6.28 -10.61
C ASP A 123 10.85 6.02 -9.11
N LEU A 124 11.85 6.70 -8.54
CA LEU A 124 12.26 6.54 -7.14
C LEU A 124 11.09 6.76 -6.16
N GLU A 125 10.37 7.88 -6.33
CA GLU A 125 9.25 8.25 -5.46
C GLU A 125 8.15 7.19 -5.47
N ASN A 126 7.69 6.79 -6.65
CA ASN A 126 6.63 5.80 -6.77
C ASN A 126 7.08 4.40 -6.35
N THR A 127 8.37 4.08 -6.51
CA THR A 127 8.92 2.80 -6.03
C THR A 127 8.89 2.74 -4.50
N ILE A 128 9.40 3.75 -3.81
CA ILE A 128 9.35 3.84 -2.34
C ILE A 128 7.90 3.86 -1.85
N LYS A 129 7.03 4.60 -2.55
CA LYS A 129 5.60 4.66 -2.24
C LYS A 129 4.91 3.30 -2.41
N THR A 130 5.24 2.53 -3.43
CA THR A 130 4.73 1.15 -3.60
C THR A 130 5.18 0.25 -2.45
N ILE A 131 6.45 0.33 -2.05
CA ILE A 131 6.98 -0.44 -0.93
C ILE A 131 6.24 -0.11 0.37
N GLY A 132 6.10 1.18 0.70
CA GLY A 132 5.46 1.62 1.93
C GLY A 132 3.93 1.47 1.94
N LYS A 133 3.25 1.84 0.85
CA LYS A 133 1.79 1.89 0.80
C LYS A 133 1.18 0.56 0.38
N VAL A 134 1.60 0.02 -0.75
CA VAL A 134 0.96 -1.14 -1.38
C VAL A 134 1.43 -2.42 -0.70
N THR A 135 2.74 -2.63 -0.58
CA THR A 135 3.25 -3.90 -0.04
C THR A 135 3.26 -3.95 1.49
N SER A 136 3.49 -2.81 2.16
CA SER A 136 3.50 -2.75 3.63
C SER A 136 2.13 -2.39 4.21
N GLU A 137 1.67 -1.14 4.09
CA GLU A 137 0.46 -0.69 4.79
C GLU A 137 -0.79 -1.50 4.41
N TYR A 138 -1.01 -1.74 3.12
CA TYR A 138 -2.15 -2.49 2.64
C TYR A 138 -1.92 -4.01 2.57
N GLY A 139 -0.82 -4.42 1.94
CA GLY A 139 -0.46 -5.83 1.74
C GLY A 139 0.01 -6.54 2.99
N ARG A 140 0.50 -5.81 4.00
CA ARG A 140 1.00 -6.36 5.28
C ARG A 140 2.09 -7.42 5.10
N ASN A 141 2.89 -7.31 4.06
CA ASN A 141 4.01 -8.22 3.82
C ASN A 141 5.10 -8.05 4.90
N PHE A 142 5.29 -6.81 5.34
CA PHE A 142 6.24 -6.38 6.37
C PHE A 142 5.78 -5.05 6.99
N SER A 143 6.31 -4.69 8.16
CA SER A 143 6.27 -3.31 8.64
C SER A 143 7.36 -2.49 7.95
N PHE A 144 7.09 -1.20 7.72
CA PHE A 144 7.93 -0.33 6.92
C PHE A 144 8.16 1.00 7.62
N ASP A 145 9.43 1.37 7.78
CA ASP A 145 9.85 2.72 8.16
C ASP A 145 10.76 3.27 7.06
N SER A 146 10.66 4.57 6.79
CA SER A 146 11.59 5.24 5.89
C SER A 146 12.03 6.60 6.40
N SER A 147 13.26 6.97 6.07
CA SER A 147 13.83 8.29 6.32
C SER A 147 14.67 8.74 5.12
N PHE A 148 14.95 10.05 5.08
CA PHE A 148 15.80 10.66 4.07
C PHE A 148 16.63 11.75 4.73
N ASP A 149 17.95 11.69 4.55
CA ASP A 149 18.90 12.64 5.17
C ASP A 149 19.34 13.77 4.23
N GLY A 150 18.74 13.87 3.04
CA GLY A 150 19.13 14.80 1.98
C GLY A 150 19.99 14.17 0.89
N LYS A 151 20.56 12.98 1.12
CA LYS A 151 21.37 12.24 0.15
C LYS A 151 20.89 10.81 -0.05
N THR A 152 20.54 10.12 1.03
CA THR A 152 20.25 8.68 1.02
C THR A 152 18.89 8.41 1.65
N HIS A 153 18.07 7.62 0.96
CA HIS A 153 16.86 7.06 1.52
C HIS A 153 17.21 5.81 2.32
N VAL A 154 16.79 5.77 3.58
CA VAL A 154 16.90 4.57 4.42
C VAL A 154 15.53 3.93 4.50
N LEU A 155 15.44 2.67 4.07
CA LEU A 155 14.19 1.90 3.99
C LEU A 155 14.32 0.67 4.88
N VAL A 156 13.52 0.57 5.94
CA VAL A 156 13.56 -0.56 6.89
C VAL A 156 12.32 -1.41 6.69
N MET A 157 12.50 -2.67 6.33
CA MET A 157 11.43 -3.65 6.08
C MET A 157 11.53 -4.79 7.09
N ARG A 158 10.64 -4.87 8.08
CA ARG A 158 10.63 -5.95 9.09
C ARG A 158 9.56 -6.97 8.72
N HIS A 159 10.01 -8.12 8.22
CA HIS A 159 9.15 -9.13 7.64
C HIS A 159 8.96 -10.36 8.54
N GLU A 160 9.76 -10.62 9.57
CA GLU A 160 9.49 -11.72 10.53
C GLU A 160 9.22 -13.09 9.85
N SER A 161 10.02 -13.41 8.81
CA SER A 161 9.80 -14.56 7.92
C SER A 161 11.08 -15.39 7.68
N GLY A 162 12.11 -15.21 8.50
CA GLY A 162 13.36 -15.95 8.45
C GLY A 162 14.32 -15.50 7.35
N LYS A 163 15.59 -15.91 7.49
CA LYS A 163 16.73 -15.43 6.68
C LYS A 163 16.54 -15.56 5.16
N ASN A 164 15.81 -16.57 4.69
CA ASN A 164 15.55 -16.75 3.27
C ASN A 164 14.59 -15.69 2.73
N ALA A 165 13.64 -15.23 3.54
CA ALA A 165 12.81 -14.09 3.20
C ALA A 165 13.66 -12.80 3.15
N SER A 166 14.62 -12.63 4.06
CA SER A 166 15.56 -11.51 4.01
C SER A 166 16.34 -11.50 2.72
N ALA A 167 16.88 -12.66 2.34
CA ALA A 167 17.62 -12.83 1.09
C ALA A 167 16.78 -12.49 -0.15
N TYR A 168 15.49 -12.88 -0.16
CA TYR A 168 14.54 -12.48 -1.20
C TYR A 168 14.30 -10.97 -1.24
N TYR A 169 13.96 -10.35 -0.11
CA TYR A 169 13.64 -8.92 -0.06
C TYR A 169 14.87 -8.06 -0.36
N ALA A 170 16.05 -8.47 0.09
CA ALA A 170 17.33 -7.83 -0.21
C ALA A 170 17.58 -7.74 -1.72
N GLU A 171 17.51 -8.88 -2.40
CA GLU A 171 17.79 -8.95 -3.83
C GLU A 171 16.69 -8.32 -4.68
N SER A 172 15.42 -8.44 -4.27
CA SER A 172 14.30 -7.75 -4.94
C SER A 172 14.44 -6.23 -4.85
N THR A 173 14.79 -5.72 -3.66
CA THR A 173 14.98 -4.28 -3.42
C THR A 173 16.21 -3.76 -4.17
N ARG A 174 17.33 -4.49 -4.13
CA ARG A 174 18.53 -4.14 -4.91
C ARG A 174 18.22 -4.09 -6.41
N ALA A 175 17.54 -5.12 -6.92
CA ALA A 175 17.21 -5.24 -8.33
C ALA A 175 16.31 -4.11 -8.84
N ILE A 176 15.26 -3.75 -8.09
CA ILE A 176 14.33 -2.69 -8.54
C ILE A 176 14.99 -1.31 -8.55
N PHE A 177 15.85 -1.00 -7.57
CA PHE A 177 16.57 0.29 -7.55
C PHE A 177 17.70 0.35 -8.57
N ALA A 178 18.36 -0.77 -8.87
CA ALA A 178 19.35 -0.82 -9.94
C ALA A 178 18.77 -0.45 -11.32
N LEU A 179 17.50 -0.79 -11.59
CA LEU A 179 16.81 -0.38 -12.82
C LEU A 179 16.57 1.13 -12.93
N LEU A 180 16.63 1.86 -11.80
CA LEU A 180 16.60 3.32 -11.76
C LEU A 180 18.00 3.95 -11.83
N GLY A 181 19.05 3.14 -11.99
CA GLY A 181 20.44 3.60 -11.97
C GLY A 181 20.92 4.05 -10.57
N LEU A 182 20.24 3.61 -9.51
CA LEU A 182 20.56 3.98 -8.14
C LEU A 182 21.37 2.87 -7.47
N ASP A 183 22.41 3.27 -6.74
CA ASP A 183 23.11 2.34 -5.86
C ASP A 183 22.26 2.06 -4.62
N CYS A 184 22.22 0.79 -4.24
CA CYS A 184 21.37 0.28 -3.18
C CYS A 184 22.20 -0.66 -2.30
N ARG A 185 22.73 -0.12 -1.21
CA ARG A 185 23.41 -0.92 -0.19
C ARG A 185 22.36 -1.59 0.68
N ILE A 186 22.54 -2.87 0.98
CA ILE A 186 21.60 -3.65 1.78
C ILE A 186 22.32 -4.16 3.04
N GLU A 187 21.64 -4.05 4.18
CA GLU A 187 21.94 -4.78 5.41
C GLU A 187 20.82 -5.77 5.69
N GLU A 188 21.18 -7.04 5.91
CA GLU A 188 20.25 -8.13 6.18
C GLU A 188 20.43 -8.63 7.61
N ASN A 189 19.32 -8.91 8.28
CA ASN A 189 19.28 -9.82 9.41
C ASN A 189 18.18 -10.87 9.17
N GLU A 190 17.97 -11.80 10.09
CA GLU A 190 17.04 -12.92 9.87
C GLU A 190 15.60 -12.49 9.56
N ASP A 191 15.13 -11.35 10.06
CA ASP A 191 13.72 -10.96 9.96
C ASP A 191 13.50 -9.53 9.45
N GLN A 192 14.57 -8.86 9.01
CA GLN A 192 14.53 -7.50 8.52
C GLN A 192 15.60 -7.26 7.45
N VAL A 193 15.23 -6.41 6.49
CA VAL A 193 16.13 -5.86 5.47
C VAL A 193 16.13 -4.35 5.61
N THR A 194 17.32 -3.75 5.64
CA THR A 194 17.51 -2.30 5.59
C THR A 194 18.20 -1.95 4.28
N ALA A 195 17.55 -1.13 3.46
CA ALA A 195 18.10 -0.63 2.19
C ALA A 195 18.50 0.84 2.32
N TYR A 196 19.68 1.16 1.80
CA TYR A 196 20.21 2.51 1.71
C TYR A 196 20.32 2.86 0.22
N VAL A 197 19.44 3.73 -0.25
CA VAL A 197 19.30 4.09 -1.66
C VAL A 197 19.75 5.53 -1.85
N ASP A 198 20.84 5.73 -2.58
CA ASP A 198 21.33 7.09 -2.86
C ASP A 198 20.39 7.79 -3.85
N ALA A 199 19.96 9.00 -3.53
CA ALA A 199 19.02 9.77 -4.34
C ALA A 199 19.64 10.37 -5.62
N LEU A 200 20.97 10.29 -5.75
CA LEU A 200 21.70 10.65 -6.95
C LEU A 200 22.32 9.37 -7.55
N PRO A 201 22.22 9.16 -8.87
CA PRO A 201 22.90 8.06 -9.53
C PRO A 201 24.40 8.11 -9.21
N SER A 202 24.99 6.95 -8.92
CA SER A 202 26.45 6.80 -9.01
C SER A 202 26.87 7.30 -10.40
N SER A 203 27.90 8.14 -10.45
CA SER A 203 28.51 8.63 -11.69
C SER A 203 29.08 7.47 -12.51
N SER A 204 28.23 6.74 -13.23
CA SER A 204 28.59 5.84 -14.31
C SER A 204 27.43 5.80 -15.30
N LEU A 205 27.66 6.46 -16.44
CA LEU A 205 26.80 6.51 -17.62
C LEU A 205 26.23 5.12 -17.96
N LEU A 206 24.95 4.90 -17.67
CA LEU A 206 24.18 3.89 -18.39
C LEU A 206 23.38 4.61 -19.49
N PRO A 207 23.46 4.15 -20.75
CA PRO A 207 22.63 4.71 -21.81
C PRO A 207 21.15 4.44 -21.51
N PRO A 208 20.24 5.31 -21.97
CA PRO A 208 18.83 5.21 -21.65
C PRO A 208 18.27 3.85 -22.07
N LEU A 209 17.63 3.16 -21.12
CA LEU A 209 16.83 1.97 -21.37
C LEU A 209 15.76 2.33 -22.41
N LYS A 210 15.82 1.68 -23.58
CA LYS A 210 14.73 1.75 -24.55
C LYS A 210 13.47 1.20 -23.87
N PRO A 211 12.31 1.88 -23.97
CA PRO A 211 11.06 1.32 -23.48
C PRO A 211 10.81 0.01 -24.21
N SER A 212 10.84 -1.11 -23.48
CA SER A 212 10.38 -2.40 -23.99
C SER A 212 8.86 -2.35 -24.06
N THR A 213 8.31 -2.27 -25.27
CA THR A 213 6.86 -2.23 -25.54
C THR A 213 6.17 -3.58 -25.31
N THR A 214 6.81 -4.53 -24.64
CA THR A 214 6.21 -5.84 -24.39
C THR A 214 5.83 -5.96 -22.92
N ILE A 215 4.58 -5.59 -22.61
CA ILE A 215 3.92 -6.01 -21.38
C ILE A 215 3.92 -7.55 -21.38
N PRO A 216 4.54 -8.24 -20.41
CA PRO A 216 4.33 -9.67 -20.25
C PRO A 216 2.84 -9.88 -20.00
N LYS A 217 2.17 -10.54 -20.94
CA LYS A 217 0.79 -10.97 -20.76
C LYS A 217 0.82 -12.01 -19.65
N LEU A 218 0.36 -11.66 -18.44
CA LEU A 218 0.10 -12.67 -17.42
C LEU A 218 -0.92 -13.66 -18.01
N PRO A 219 -0.65 -14.96 -18.03
CA PRO A 219 -1.62 -15.93 -18.52
C PRO A 219 -2.81 -15.95 -17.55
N GLY A 220 -4.01 -15.65 -18.05
CA GLY A 220 -5.26 -16.07 -17.39
C GLY A 220 -6.19 -15.02 -16.81
N LEU A 221 -6.20 -13.76 -17.26
CA LEU A 221 -7.27 -12.81 -16.90
C LEU A 221 -7.96 -12.24 -18.14
N THR A 222 -8.87 -13.01 -18.74
CA THR A 222 -9.91 -12.47 -19.61
C THR A 222 -11.07 -11.99 -18.73
N GLY A 223 -11.08 -10.70 -18.40
CA GLY A 223 -12.28 -10.07 -17.86
C GLY A 223 -13.40 -10.00 -18.92
N PRO A 224 -14.68 -9.92 -18.51
CA PRO A 224 -15.80 -9.91 -19.44
C PRO A 224 -15.77 -8.67 -20.34
N GLN A 225 -15.95 -8.91 -21.65
CA GLN A 225 -16.11 -7.87 -22.66
C GLN A 225 -17.44 -7.13 -22.42
N ILE A 226 -17.38 -5.87 -22.00
CA ILE A 226 -18.56 -5.00 -21.97
C ILE A 226 -18.79 -4.50 -23.40
N THR A 227 -19.74 -5.11 -24.10
CA THR A 227 -20.25 -4.63 -25.38
C THR A 227 -20.97 -3.31 -25.15
N LYS A 228 -20.39 -2.20 -25.63
CA LYS A 228 -21.10 -0.92 -25.72
C LYS A 228 -22.21 -1.08 -26.77
N GLN A 229 -23.46 -1.10 -26.32
CA GLN A 229 -24.59 -0.80 -27.21
C GLN A 229 -24.62 0.71 -27.44
N ASN A 230 -24.54 1.13 -28.70
CA ASN A 230 -24.81 2.51 -29.09
C ASN A 230 -26.32 2.78 -28.93
N PRO A 231 -26.72 4.00 -28.50
CA PRO A 231 -28.13 4.38 -28.51
C PRO A 231 -28.59 4.60 -29.95
N THR A 232 -29.63 3.88 -30.35
CA THR A 232 -30.41 4.18 -31.56
C THR A 232 -31.22 5.44 -31.34
N SER A 233 -31.34 6.25 -32.40
CA SER A 233 -32.13 7.48 -32.49
C SER A 233 -33.60 7.31 -32.14
#